data_AF-A0A2R7K5G8-F1
#
_entry.id   AF-A0A2R7K5G8-F1
#
_cell.length_a   1.000
_cell.length_b   1.000
_cell.length_c   1.000
_cell.angle_alpha   90.00
_cell.angle_beta   90.00
_cell.angle_gamma   90.00
#
_symmetry.space_group_name_H-M   'P 1'
#
loop_
_entity.id
_entity.type
_entity.pdbx_description
1 polymer ?
#
loop_
_entity_poly.entity_id
_entity_poly.type
_entity_poly.pdbx_seq_one_letter_code
_entity_poly.pdbx_strand_id
1 'polypeptide(L)'
;TLYGHLSLESIENLSVGTFFNKGEQIGTLGSSDINGDYAPHLHFQIIHNIEAYSGDYPGVCSTNDLNFYIENCPDPSLLLKIT
;
A
#
# COMPACT_ATOMS: atom_id res chain seq x y z
N THR A 1 4.65 2.84 -4.78
CA THR A 1 3.65 1.83 -4.37
C THR A 1 3.40 2.00 -2.88
N LEU A 2 2.25 1.55 -2.41
CA LEU A 2 1.87 1.53 -1.00
C LEU A 2 1.56 0.09 -0.58
N TYR A 3 2.06 -0.31 0.59
CA TYR A 3 1.86 -1.62 1.21
C TYR A 3 1.14 -1.39 2.55
N GLY A 4 -0.19 -1.58 2.55
CA GLY A 4 -1.04 -1.40 3.72
C GLY A 4 -1.24 -2.70 4.50
N HIS A 5 -1.93 -2.63 5.63
CA HIS A 5 -2.27 -3.78 6.48
C HIS A 5 -1.05 -4.56 7.01
N LEU A 6 0.10 -3.88 7.15
CA LEU A 6 1.29 -4.45 7.78
C LEU A 6 1.17 -4.39 9.31
N SER A 7 1.86 -5.29 10.00
CA SER A 7 1.97 -5.24 11.46
C SER A 7 2.83 -4.04 11.88
N LEU A 8 2.41 -3.35 12.94
CA LEU A 8 3.15 -2.19 13.47
C LEU A 8 4.56 -2.58 13.93
N GLU A 9 4.70 -3.74 14.56
CA GLU A 9 6.00 -4.28 14.99
C GLU A 9 6.98 -4.44 13.81
N SER A 10 6.50 -4.88 12.65
CA SER A 10 7.37 -5.10 11.49
C SER A 10 7.92 -3.83 10.85
N ILE A 11 7.28 -2.68 11.11
CA ILE A 11 7.67 -1.39 10.53
C ILE A 11 8.26 -0.42 11.55
N GLU A 12 8.28 -0.78 12.84
CA GLU A 12 8.72 0.09 13.94
C GLU A 12 10.14 0.63 13.76
N ASN A 13 11.02 -0.17 13.14
CA ASN A 13 12.43 0.17 12.93
C ASN A 13 12.73 0.71 11.51
N LEU A 14 11.71 0.93 10.68
CA LEU A 14 11.89 1.48 9.34
C LEU A 14 12.00 2.99 9.39
N SER A 15 12.81 3.55 8.50
CA SER A 15 12.97 5.00 8.35
C SER A 15 12.84 5.40 6.89
N VAL A 16 12.41 6.63 6.66
CA VAL A 16 12.33 7.18 5.30
C VAL A 16 13.74 7.21 4.71
N GLY A 17 13.89 6.60 3.53
CA GLY A 17 15.18 6.43 2.86
C GLY A 17 15.82 5.06 3.06
N THR A 18 15.21 4.14 3.83
CA THR A 18 15.63 2.74 3.86
C THR A 18 15.55 2.13 2.45
N PHE A 19 16.65 1.51 2.02
CA PHE A 19 16.75 0.80 0.75
C PHE A 19 16.46 -0.68 0.95
N PHE A 20 15.77 -1.30 -0.02
CA PHE A 20 15.47 -2.72 -0.03
C PHE A 20 15.91 -3.36 -1.35
N ASN A 21 16.44 -4.57 -1.26
CA ASN A 21 16.78 -5.38 -2.42
C ASN A 21 15.58 -6.21 -2.87
N LYS A 22 15.61 -6.65 -4.13
CA LYS A 22 14.60 -7.58 -4.62
C LYS A 22 14.60 -8.87 -3.80
N GLY A 23 13.43 -9.25 -3.29
CA GLY A 23 13.25 -10.44 -2.45
C GLY A 23 13.52 -10.21 -0.96
N GLU A 24 13.95 -9.01 -0.59
CA GLU A 24 14.07 -8.61 0.80
C GLU A 24 12.69 -8.42 1.42
N GLN A 25 12.54 -8.87 2.67
CA GLN A 25 11.31 -8.71 3.41
C GLN A 25 11.20 -7.28 3.93
N ILE A 26 10.13 -6.58 3.56
CA ILE A 26 9.88 -5.18 3.95
C ILE A 26 8.90 -5.02 5.13
N GLY A 27 8.25 -6.10 5.55
CA GLY A 27 7.25 -6.10 6.62
C GLY A 27 6.56 -7.47 6.76
N THR A 28 5.65 -7.58 7.73
CA THR A 28 4.74 -8.74 7.89
C THR A 28 3.29 -8.28 7.89
N LEU A 29 2.34 -9.16 7.54
CA LEU A 29 0.92 -8.81 7.61
C LEU A 29 0.48 -8.58 9.05
N GLY A 30 -0.39 -7.59 9.25
CA GLY A 30 -1.06 -7.33 10.51
C GLY A 30 -2.10 -8.39 10.85
N SER A 31 -2.47 -8.47 12.13
CA SER A 31 -3.59 -9.29 12.58
C SER A 31 -4.93 -8.73 12.09
N SER A 32 -6.02 -9.48 12.28
CA SER A 32 -7.38 -9.00 12.01
C SER A 32 -7.71 -7.73 12.79
N ASP A 33 -7.18 -7.57 13.99
CA ASP A 33 -7.42 -6.37 14.83
C ASP A 33 -6.88 -5.09 14.18
N ILE A 34 -5.81 -5.21 13.40
CA ILE A 34 -5.20 -4.10 12.64
C ILE A 34 -5.97 -3.87 11.32
N ASN A 35 -6.62 -4.90 10.81
CA ASN A 35 -7.28 -4.90 9.50
C ASN A 35 -8.80 -4.69 9.60
N GLY A 36 -9.31 -4.16 10.71
CA GLY A 36 -10.74 -3.91 10.90
C GLY A 36 -11.58 -5.19 10.87
N ASP A 37 -11.09 -6.24 11.54
CA ASP A 37 -11.67 -7.59 11.62
C ASP A 37 -11.66 -8.40 10.32
N TYR A 38 -11.05 -7.89 9.26
CA TYR A 38 -10.79 -8.68 8.05
C TYR A 38 -9.63 -9.65 8.27
N ALA A 39 -9.66 -10.78 7.55
CA ALA A 39 -8.56 -11.75 7.57
C ALA A 39 -7.23 -11.08 7.17
N PRO A 40 -6.07 -11.50 7.73
CA PRO A 40 -4.76 -10.96 7.36
C PRO A 40 -4.53 -10.97 5.84
N HIS A 41 -4.33 -9.80 5.26
CA HIS A 41 -4.11 -9.63 3.82
C HIS A 41 -3.24 -8.41 3.56
N LEU A 42 -2.71 -8.30 2.33
CA LEU A 42 -1.94 -7.15 1.89
C LEU A 42 -2.83 -6.20 1.08
N HIS A 43 -2.89 -4.92 1.47
CA HIS A 43 -3.34 -3.86 0.55
C HIS A 43 -2.15 -3.41 -0.27
N PHE A 44 -2.23 -3.57 -1.60
CA PHE A 44 -1.18 -3.14 -2.51
C PHE A 44 -1.74 -2.14 -3.51
N GLN A 45 -1.13 -0.97 -3.58
CA GLN A 45 -1.55 0.11 -4.46
C GLN A 45 -0.36 0.68 -5.22
N ILE A 46 -0.50 0.83 -6.54
CA ILE A 46 0.44 1.62 -7.33
C ILE A 46 -0.01 3.08 -7.22
N ILE A 47 0.93 3.99 -7.00
CA ILE A 47 0.68 5.43 -6.88
C ILE A 47 1.81 6.12 -7.63
N HIS A 48 1.49 6.94 -8.63
CA HIS A 48 2.48 7.71 -9.39
C HIS A 48 2.99 8.92 -8.61
N ASN A 49 2.09 9.66 -7.96
CA ASN A 49 2.40 10.81 -7.14
C ASN A 49 1.60 10.75 -5.82
N ILE A 50 2.31 10.73 -4.68
CA ILE A 50 1.68 10.73 -3.34
C ILE A 50 1.25 12.13 -2.90
N GLU A 51 1.60 13.17 -3.66
CA GLU A 51 1.29 14.57 -3.39
C GLU A 51 1.73 15.01 -1.98
N ALA A 52 0.80 15.56 -1.18
CA ALA A 52 1.06 16.00 0.18
C ALA A 52 0.78 14.91 1.23
N TYR A 53 0.39 13.70 0.82
CA TYR A 53 0.10 12.62 1.73
C TYR A 53 1.38 11.98 2.27
N SER A 54 1.29 11.39 3.47
CA SER A 54 2.38 10.69 4.14
C SER A 54 1.84 9.54 4.98
N GLY A 55 2.48 8.38 4.89
CA GLY A 55 2.10 7.16 5.61
C GLY A 55 0.88 6.43 5.05
N ASP A 56 -0.13 7.16 4.58
CA ASP A 56 -1.37 6.62 4.01
C ASP A 56 -1.78 7.35 2.72
N TYR A 57 -2.65 6.74 1.92
CA TYR A 57 -3.20 7.31 0.70
C TYR A 57 -4.63 6.80 0.46
N PRO A 58 -5.53 7.61 -0.12
CA PRO A 58 -6.91 7.18 -0.36
C PRO A 58 -7.00 5.86 -1.15
N GLY A 59 -7.61 4.85 -0.52
CA GLY A 59 -7.94 3.56 -1.15
C GLY A 59 -9.27 3.55 -1.89
N VAL A 60 -10.11 4.58 -1.68
CA VAL A 60 -11.37 4.81 -2.38
C VAL A 60 -11.50 6.29 -2.73
N CYS A 61 -12.26 6.60 -3.77
CA CYS A 61 -12.51 7.98 -4.18
C CYS A 61 -13.97 8.20 -4.56
N SER A 62 -14.37 9.47 -4.61
CA SER A 62 -15.67 9.86 -5.14
C SER A 62 -15.67 9.79 -6.68
N THR A 63 -16.84 9.70 -7.30
CA THR A 63 -16.95 9.74 -8.77
C THR A 63 -16.37 11.02 -9.37
N ASN A 64 -16.40 12.14 -8.63
CA ASN A 64 -15.86 13.41 -9.09
C ASN A 64 -14.33 13.37 -9.24
N ASP A 65 -13.67 12.54 -8.43
CA ASP A 65 -12.21 12.42 -8.41
C ASP A 65 -11.71 11.20 -9.21
N LEU A 66 -12.64 10.41 -9.76
CA LEU A 66 -12.34 9.12 -10.40
C LEU A 66 -11.29 9.23 -11.50
N ASN A 67 -11.38 10.26 -12.35
CA ASN A 67 -10.41 10.46 -13.44
C ASN A 67 -8.99 10.67 -12.90
N PHE A 68 -8.86 11.47 -11.83
CA PHE A 68 -7.57 11.71 -11.19
C PHE A 68 -7.00 10.41 -10.61
N TYR A 69 -7.81 9.64 -9.87
CA TYR A 69 -7.32 8.42 -9.21
C TYR A 69 -7.07 7.26 -10.18
N ILE A 70 -7.82 7.13 -11.29
CA ILE A 70 -7.52 6.13 -12.32
C ILE A 70 -6.16 6.40 -12.95
N GLU A 71 -5.85 7.67 -13.22
CA GLU A 71 -4.55 8.05 -13.79
C GLU A 71 -3.41 7.90 -12.77
N ASN A 72 -3.63 8.29 -11.51
CA ASN A 72 -2.58 8.27 -10.49
C ASN A 72 -2.37 6.88 -9.87
N CYS A 73 -3.40 6.03 -9.85
CA CYS A 73 -3.41 4.69 -9.26
C CYS A 73 -3.77 3.63 -10.31
N PRO A 74 -2.82 3.22 -11.18
CA PRO A 74 -3.08 2.26 -12.23
C PRO A 74 -3.30 0.83 -11.67
N ASP A 75 -3.85 -0.04 -12.52
CA ASP A 75 -4.12 -1.45 -12.18
C ASP A 75 -2.85 -2.17 -11.68
N PRO A 76 -2.85 -2.73 -10.45
CA PRO A 76 -1.69 -3.43 -9.88
C PRO A 76 -1.27 -4.68 -10.67
N SER A 77 -2.16 -5.23 -11.50
CA SER A 77 -1.89 -6.38 -12.37
C SER A 77 -0.75 -6.12 -13.36
N LEU A 78 -0.45 -4.86 -13.67
CA LEU A 78 0.71 -4.44 -14.45
C LEU A 78 2.05 -4.95 -13.87
N LEU A 79 2.14 -5.04 -12.54
CA LEU A 79 3.32 -5.52 -11.82
C LEU A 79 3.17 -6.95 -11.33
N LEU A 80 2.02 -7.26 -10.72
CA LEU A 80 1.83 -8.52 -10.00
C LEU A 80 1.60 -9.70 -10.93
N LYS A 81 0.97 -9.49 -12.09
CA LYS A 81 0.65 -10.54 -13.08
C LYS A 81 -0.04 -11.77 -12.45
N ILE A 82 -0.93 -11.54 -11.48
CA ILE A 82 -1.68 -12.59 -10.81
C ILE A 82 -2.94 -12.83 -11.64
N THR A 83 -2.92 -13.88 -12.44
CA THR A 83 -4.05 -14.42 -13.21
C THR A 83 -4.00 -15.94 -13.18
#